data_AF-A0A7R9SVJ8-F1
#
_entry.id   AF-A0A7R9SVJ8-F1
#
_cell.length_a   1.000
_cell.length_b   1.000
_cell.length_c   1.000
_cell.angle_alpha   90.00
_cell.angle_beta   90.00
_cell.angle_gamma   90.00
#
_symmetry.space_group_name_H-M   'P 1'
#
loop_
_entity.id
_entity.type
_entity.pdbx_description
1 polymer ?
#
loop_
_entity_poly.entity_id
_entity_poly.type
_entity_poly.pdbx_seq_one_letter_code
_entity_poly.pdbx_strand_id
1 'polypeptide(L)'
;VDPNPPFVKRRLMSFARMKRSNALDKPTLLSASVALASMEEAAEMVDAAPLQEAIQAFSLGVPEEKAVEVLLRLSAGRRDLIIQRLRGGQARAIRQGLTSRLRSHSGARSGRRRDEAEGSEKEAESRRKLLSFARMRREGSMSSPTELSKLVASALDKEAASMLESAPMQEAVQALQAGVAVIKSVNVLSLVDIDRRNMIVQRLSGPRARAIRQALNQKLRSIAGRIGQVG
;
A
#
# COMPACT_ATOMS: atom_id res chain seq x y z
N VAL A 1 -27.25 -54.03 -9.06
CA VAL A 1 -26.01 -53.41 -9.58
C VAL A 1 -24.90 -53.84 -8.64
N ASP A 2 -23.95 -54.65 -9.13
CA ASP A 2 -22.87 -55.22 -8.32
C ASP A 2 -21.92 -54.10 -7.84
N PRO A 3 -21.68 -53.93 -6.52
CA PRO A 3 -20.94 -52.79 -5.97
C PRO A 3 -19.42 -52.86 -6.19
N ASN A 4 -18.87 -53.91 -6.81
CA ASN A 4 -17.43 -54.05 -6.99
C ASN A 4 -17.02 -54.48 -8.41
N PRO A 5 -17.14 -53.58 -9.39
CA PRO A 5 -16.70 -53.90 -10.74
C PRO A 5 -15.15 -54.00 -10.83
N PRO A 6 -14.62 -54.87 -11.72
CA PRO A 6 -13.23 -55.33 -11.72
C PRO A 6 -12.16 -54.25 -11.98
N PHE A 7 -12.56 -53.06 -12.42
CA PHE A 7 -11.66 -51.92 -12.64
C PHE A 7 -11.20 -51.25 -11.33
N VAL A 8 -11.98 -51.33 -10.25
CA VAL A 8 -11.64 -50.72 -8.96
C VAL A 8 -10.52 -51.52 -8.27
N LYS A 9 -10.55 -52.85 -8.38
CA LYS A 9 -9.51 -53.75 -7.82
C LYS A 9 -8.16 -53.61 -8.54
N ARG A 10 -8.14 -53.37 -9.86
CA ARG A 10 -6.90 -53.11 -10.62
C ARG A 10 -6.27 -51.75 -10.33
N ARG A 11 -7.08 -50.70 -10.08
CA ARG A 11 -6.56 -49.37 -9.67
C ARG A 11 -5.98 -49.40 -8.26
N LEU A 12 -6.64 -50.06 -7.30
CA LEU A 12 -6.14 -50.14 -5.92
C LEU A 12 -4.87 -51.00 -5.77
N MET A 13 -4.74 -52.12 -6.50
CA MET A 13 -3.47 -52.87 -6.52
C MET A 13 -2.31 -52.10 -7.18
N SER A 14 -2.61 -51.18 -8.11
CA SER A 14 -1.58 -50.31 -8.72
C SER A 14 -1.11 -49.21 -7.77
N PHE A 15 -2.00 -48.62 -6.97
CA PHE A 15 -1.63 -47.64 -5.93
C PHE A 15 -0.83 -48.26 -4.78
N ALA A 16 -1.14 -49.49 -4.37
CA ALA A 16 -0.42 -50.17 -3.30
C ALA A 16 1.00 -50.60 -3.71
N ARG A 17 1.22 -50.97 -4.99
CA ARG A 17 2.58 -51.23 -5.51
C ARG A 17 3.41 -49.96 -5.68
N MET A 18 2.79 -48.81 -5.98
CA MET A 18 3.48 -47.52 -6.02
C MET A 18 4.04 -47.06 -4.66
N LYS A 19 3.52 -47.54 -3.52
CA LYS A 19 4.07 -47.20 -2.20
C LYS A 19 5.39 -47.91 -1.83
N ARG A 20 5.94 -48.79 -2.69
CA ARG A 20 7.24 -49.45 -2.42
C ARG A 20 8.29 -49.27 -3.50
N SER A 21 7.93 -48.80 -4.69
CA SER A 21 8.89 -48.57 -5.79
C SER A 21 8.80 -47.12 -6.26
N ASN A 22 9.56 -46.28 -5.55
CA ASN A 22 9.93 -44.89 -5.81
C ASN A 22 9.57 -44.01 -4.63
N ALA A 23 10.61 -43.48 -4.01
CA ALA A 23 10.53 -42.21 -3.33
C ALA A 23 9.69 -41.27 -4.21
N LEU A 24 8.58 -40.77 -3.66
CA LEU A 24 8.16 -39.42 -4.01
C LEU A 24 9.33 -38.56 -3.56
N ASP A 25 10.28 -38.32 -4.46
CA ASP A 25 11.46 -37.50 -4.19
C ASP A 25 10.95 -36.21 -3.56
N LYS A 26 11.38 -35.90 -2.33
CA LYS A 26 11.02 -34.69 -1.57
C LYS A 26 10.80 -33.42 -2.44
N PRO A 27 11.63 -33.12 -3.46
CA PRO A 27 11.38 -32.01 -4.37
C PRO A 27 10.07 -32.05 -5.18
N THR A 28 9.58 -33.24 -5.57
CA THR A 28 8.31 -33.40 -6.31
C THR A 28 7.08 -33.17 -5.43
N LEU A 29 7.21 -33.37 -4.11
CA LEU A 29 6.17 -33.02 -3.15
C LEU A 29 6.08 -31.50 -2.98
N LEU A 30 7.23 -30.82 -2.84
CA LEU A 30 7.25 -29.37 -2.73
C LEU A 30 6.66 -28.70 -3.98
N SER A 31 6.98 -29.18 -5.19
CA SER A 31 6.39 -28.64 -6.42
C SER A 31 4.87 -28.73 -6.45
N ALA A 32 4.31 -29.87 -6.03
CA ALA A 32 2.86 -30.09 -6.01
C ALA A 32 2.18 -29.25 -4.91
N SER A 33 2.80 -29.17 -3.73
CA SER A 33 2.29 -28.34 -2.64
C SER A 33 2.28 -26.85 -2.99
N VAL A 34 3.38 -26.32 -3.57
CA VAL A 34 3.45 -24.92 -4.02
C VAL A 34 2.43 -24.66 -5.15
N ALA A 35 2.21 -25.61 -6.05
CA ALA A 35 1.22 -25.47 -7.11
C ALA A 35 -0.22 -25.33 -6.57
N LEU A 36 -0.55 -25.96 -5.44
CA LEU A 36 -1.90 -25.94 -4.85
C LEU A 36 -2.09 -24.90 -3.74
N ALA A 37 -1.06 -24.58 -2.97
CA ALA A 37 -1.13 -23.66 -1.83
C ALA A 37 -1.53 -22.22 -2.23
N SER A 38 -2.02 -21.43 -1.28
CA SER A 38 -2.21 -19.99 -1.51
C SER A 38 -0.86 -19.29 -1.78
N MET A 39 -0.87 -18.06 -2.31
CA MET A 39 0.37 -17.35 -2.67
C MET A 39 1.27 -17.06 -1.46
N GLU A 40 0.68 -16.81 -0.30
CA GLU A 40 1.40 -16.52 0.95
C GLU A 40 2.01 -17.80 1.50
N GLU A 41 1.21 -18.86 1.65
CA GLU A 41 1.70 -20.18 2.09
C GLU A 41 2.77 -20.73 1.14
N ALA A 42 2.59 -20.57 -0.18
CA ALA A 42 3.59 -20.99 -1.16
C ALA A 42 4.93 -20.26 -1.00
N ALA A 43 4.91 -18.97 -0.65
CA ALA A 43 6.12 -18.20 -0.39
C ALA A 43 6.82 -18.65 0.90
N GLU A 44 6.05 -18.87 1.97
CA GLU A 44 6.57 -19.40 3.24
C GLU A 44 7.19 -20.78 3.07
N MET A 45 6.52 -21.68 2.34
CA MET A 45 7.03 -23.03 2.05
C MET A 45 8.35 -22.99 1.26
N VAL A 46 8.46 -22.08 0.28
CA VAL A 46 9.68 -21.93 -0.54
C VAL A 46 10.82 -21.27 0.22
N ASP A 47 10.50 -20.34 1.13
CA ASP A 47 11.49 -19.67 1.96
C ASP A 47 12.08 -20.64 3.01
N ALA A 48 11.22 -21.47 3.61
CA ALA A 48 11.62 -22.50 4.57
C ALA A 48 12.33 -23.72 3.94
N ALA A 49 12.10 -23.99 2.65
CA ALA A 49 12.70 -25.14 1.97
C ALA A 49 14.22 -24.98 1.72
N PRO A 50 14.99 -26.07 1.60
CA PRO A 50 16.35 -26.01 1.08
C PRO A 50 16.41 -25.39 -0.32
N LEU A 51 17.47 -24.62 -0.61
CA LEU A 51 17.60 -23.88 -1.88
C LEU A 51 17.44 -24.79 -3.11
N GLN A 52 18.00 -26.00 -3.08
CA GLN A 52 17.93 -26.95 -4.18
C GLN A 52 16.51 -27.47 -4.42
N GLU A 53 15.73 -27.69 -3.36
CA GLU A 53 14.34 -28.14 -3.44
C GLU A 53 13.45 -27.01 -3.98
N ALA A 54 13.66 -25.77 -3.54
CA ALA A 54 12.99 -24.60 -4.09
C ALA A 54 13.24 -24.43 -5.60
N ILE A 55 14.49 -24.59 -6.05
CA ILE A 55 14.84 -24.52 -7.48
C ILE A 55 14.13 -25.62 -8.27
N GLN A 56 14.11 -26.84 -7.75
CA GLN A 56 13.45 -27.97 -8.41
C GLN A 56 11.92 -27.78 -8.45
N ALA A 57 11.32 -27.21 -7.40
CA ALA A 57 9.89 -26.91 -7.36
C ALA A 57 9.46 -25.99 -8.52
N PHE A 58 10.23 -24.95 -8.78
CA PHE A 58 9.98 -24.04 -9.91
C PHE A 58 10.38 -24.60 -11.28
N SER A 59 11.12 -25.71 -11.34
CA SER A 59 11.55 -26.35 -12.59
C SER A 59 10.63 -27.48 -13.06
N LEU A 60 9.76 -28.01 -12.19
CA LEU A 60 9.07 -29.29 -12.42
C LEU A 60 7.55 -29.25 -12.29
N GLY A 61 6.92 -28.12 -11.97
CA GLY A 61 5.44 -28.15 -11.90
C GLY A 61 4.69 -26.90 -11.47
N VAL A 62 5.37 -25.83 -11.04
CA VAL A 62 4.66 -24.59 -10.69
C VAL A 62 4.37 -23.78 -11.98
N PRO A 63 3.11 -23.39 -12.24
CA PRO A 63 2.78 -22.51 -13.36
C PRO A 63 3.59 -21.22 -13.33
N GLU A 64 4.03 -20.73 -14.49
CA GLU A 64 4.96 -19.60 -14.58
C GLU A 64 4.46 -18.36 -13.81
N GLU A 65 3.20 -17.98 -14.01
CA GLU A 65 2.62 -16.80 -13.34
C GLU A 65 2.66 -16.95 -11.81
N LYS A 66 2.36 -18.15 -11.32
CA LYS A 66 2.40 -18.46 -9.89
C LYS A 66 3.83 -18.46 -9.36
N ALA A 67 4.77 -19.03 -10.12
CA ALA A 67 6.19 -19.00 -9.77
C ALA A 67 6.74 -17.58 -9.66
N VAL A 68 6.37 -16.71 -10.61
CA VAL A 68 6.75 -15.29 -10.61
C VAL A 68 6.19 -14.58 -9.38
N GLU A 69 4.90 -14.78 -9.06
CA GLU A 69 4.25 -14.16 -7.90
C GLU A 69 4.81 -14.63 -6.56
N VAL A 70 5.11 -15.91 -6.44
CA VAL A 70 5.76 -16.48 -5.24
C VAL A 70 7.17 -15.92 -5.09
N LEU A 71 7.97 -15.87 -6.16
CA LEU A 71 9.32 -15.31 -6.12
C LEU A 71 9.34 -13.83 -5.77
N LEU A 72 8.35 -13.03 -6.18
CA LEU A 72 8.25 -11.61 -5.82
C LEU A 72 8.01 -11.38 -4.33
N ARG A 73 7.42 -12.35 -3.62
CA ARG A 73 7.14 -12.29 -2.18
C ARG A 73 8.33 -12.71 -1.31
N LEU A 74 9.35 -13.36 -1.89
CA LEU A 74 10.58 -13.71 -1.18
C LEU A 74 11.48 -12.48 -0.99
N SER A 75 12.38 -12.56 0.00
CA SER A 75 13.46 -11.58 0.14
C SER A 75 14.31 -11.50 -1.14
N ALA A 76 14.81 -10.30 -1.46
CA ALA A 76 15.56 -10.08 -2.70
C ALA A 76 16.76 -11.03 -2.85
N GLY A 77 17.52 -11.25 -1.76
CA GLY A 77 18.66 -12.18 -1.77
C GLY A 77 18.26 -13.62 -2.06
N ARG A 78 17.15 -14.11 -1.46
CA ARG A 78 16.65 -15.48 -1.68
C ARG A 78 16.13 -15.66 -3.11
N ARG A 79 15.34 -14.70 -3.59
CA ARG A 79 14.83 -14.64 -4.97
C ARG A 79 15.97 -14.71 -5.98
N ASP A 80 17.00 -13.89 -5.80
CA ASP A 80 18.12 -13.79 -6.74
C ASP A 80 18.93 -15.09 -6.78
N LEU A 81 19.15 -15.74 -5.62
CA LEU A 81 19.83 -17.03 -5.54
C LEU A 81 19.07 -18.14 -6.27
N ILE A 82 17.74 -18.19 -6.14
CA ILE A 82 16.89 -19.16 -6.85
C ILE A 82 16.96 -18.89 -8.35
N ILE A 83 16.80 -17.62 -8.78
CA ILE A 83 16.85 -17.23 -10.18
C ILE A 83 18.19 -17.59 -10.82
N GLN A 84 19.31 -17.28 -10.16
CA GLN A 84 20.66 -17.56 -10.66
C GLN A 84 20.87 -19.05 -10.95
N ARG A 85 20.30 -19.92 -10.12
CA ARG A 85 20.48 -21.38 -10.23
C ARG A 85 19.41 -22.09 -11.06
N LEU A 86 18.28 -21.44 -11.37
CA LEU A 86 17.27 -21.95 -12.30
C LEU A 86 17.85 -22.08 -13.72
N ARG A 87 17.62 -23.23 -14.37
CA ARG A 87 18.08 -23.55 -15.74
C ARG A 87 16.90 -24.01 -16.61
N GLY A 88 17.05 -23.95 -17.93
CA GLY A 88 16.08 -24.47 -18.90
C GLY A 88 15.08 -23.45 -19.46
N GLY A 89 14.04 -23.94 -20.14
CA GLY A 89 13.01 -23.11 -20.79
C GLY A 89 12.15 -22.33 -19.79
N GLN A 90 11.70 -22.99 -18.72
CA GLN A 90 10.89 -22.38 -17.67
C GLN A 90 11.65 -21.28 -16.90
N ALA A 91 12.95 -21.46 -16.68
CA ALA A 91 13.80 -20.43 -16.08
C ALA A 91 13.83 -19.13 -16.91
N ARG A 92 13.83 -19.24 -18.24
CA ARG A 92 13.78 -18.06 -19.13
C ARG A 92 12.43 -17.35 -19.01
N ALA A 93 11.34 -18.11 -19.00
CA ALA A 93 10.00 -17.58 -18.89
C ALA A 93 9.79 -16.84 -17.55
N ILE A 94 10.13 -17.49 -16.43
CA ILE A 94 10.09 -16.88 -15.08
C ILE A 94 10.94 -15.60 -15.01
N ARG A 95 12.15 -15.59 -15.60
CA ARG A 95 13.00 -14.38 -15.63
C ARG A 95 12.36 -13.26 -16.46
N GLN A 96 11.74 -13.57 -17.59
CA GLN A 96 11.03 -12.58 -18.41
C GLN A 96 9.80 -12.04 -17.67
N GLY A 97 9.00 -12.91 -17.04
CA GLY A 97 7.85 -12.52 -16.22
C GLY A 97 8.25 -11.62 -15.04
N LEU A 98 9.31 -11.99 -14.32
CA LEU A 98 9.88 -11.16 -13.25
C LEU A 98 10.42 -9.83 -13.78
N THR A 99 11.13 -9.82 -14.90
CA THR A 99 11.66 -8.58 -15.50
C THR A 99 10.52 -7.65 -15.91
N SER A 100 9.43 -8.19 -16.47
CA SER A 100 8.25 -7.41 -16.85
C SER A 100 7.54 -6.80 -15.64
N ARG A 101 7.31 -7.60 -14.58
CA ARG A 101 6.66 -7.15 -13.33
C ARG A 101 7.55 -6.19 -12.54
N LEU A 102 8.85 -6.43 -12.46
CA LEU A 102 9.80 -5.52 -11.83
C LEU A 102 10.00 -4.23 -12.65
N ARG A 103 9.94 -4.28 -13.98
CA ARG A 103 10.01 -3.09 -14.85
C ARG A 103 8.76 -2.22 -14.73
N SER A 104 7.57 -2.82 -14.65
CA SER A 104 6.35 -2.07 -14.34
C SER A 104 6.42 -1.46 -12.92
N HIS A 105 7.08 -2.14 -11.97
CA HIS A 105 7.36 -1.59 -10.65
C HIS A 105 8.48 -0.51 -10.62
N SER A 106 9.44 -0.57 -11.54
CA SER A 106 10.60 0.33 -11.64
C SER A 106 10.33 1.56 -12.53
N GLY A 107 9.41 1.46 -13.50
CA GLY A 107 8.87 2.62 -14.22
C GLY A 107 8.14 3.57 -13.28
N ALA A 108 7.44 3.03 -12.28
CA ALA A 108 6.89 3.80 -11.16
C ALA A 108 7.98 4.41 -10.24
N ARG A 109 9.22 3.91 -10.27
CA ARG A 109 10.35 4.37 -9.44
C ARG A 109 11.13 5.53 -10.08
N SER A 110 11.17 5.59 -11.42
CA SER A 110 11.73 6.74 -12.16
C SER A 110 10.79 7.96 -12.18
N GLY A 111 9.47 7.72 -12.14
CA GLY A 111 8.47 8.77 -11.84
C GLY A 111 8.60 9.25 -10.40
N ARG A 112 8.66 8.31 -9.44
CA ARG A 112 8.87 8.65 -8.02
C ARG A 112 10.13 9.48 -7.75
N ARG A 113 11.26 9.28 -8.43
CA ARG A 113 12.43 10.15 -8.18
C ARG A 113 12.25 11.59 -8.64
N ARG A 114 11.46 11.82 -9.70
CA ARG A 114 11.08 13.18 -10.12
C ARG A 114 10.02 13.76 -9.18
N ASP A 115 9.04 12.94 -8.76
CA ASP A 115 8.02 13.34 -7.78
C ASP A 115 8.59 13.51 -6.36
N GLU A 116 9.66 12.80 -6.00
CA GLU A 116 10.39 12.91 -4.72
C GLU A 116 11.28 14.16 -4.73
N ALA A 117 11.88 14.52 -5.88
CA ALA A 117 12.60 15.78 -6.02
C ALA A 117 11.64 16.98 -6.01
N GLU A 118 10.55 16.90 -6.77
CA GLU A 118 9.50 17.93 -6.77
C GLU A 118 8.76 17.98 -5.41
N GLY A 119 8.56 16.83 -4.78
CA GLY A 119 8.04 16.69 -3.42
C GLY A 119 8.99 17.28 -2.38
N SER A 120 10.31 17.09 -2.54
CA SER A 120 11.33 17.65 -1.65
C SER A 120 11.43 19.17 -1.76
N GLU A 121 11.28 19.74 -2.96
CA GLU A 121 11.20 21.19 -3.14
C GLU A 121 9.93 21.78 -2.54
N LYS A 122 8.78 21.14 -2.78
CA LYS A 122 7.49 21.55 -2.17
C LYS A 122 7.51 21.41 -0.65
N GLU A 123 8.11 20.35 -0.10
CA GLU A 123 8.30 20.17 1.34
C GLU A 123 9.28 21.19 1.93
N ALA A 124 10.37 21.53 1.22
CA ALA A 124 11.32 22.54 1.66
C ALA A 124 10.71 23.94 1.68
N GLU A 125 9.98 24.31 0.62
CA GLU A 125 9.23 25.57 0.56
C GLU A 125 8.23 25.65 1.70
N SER A 126 7.56 24.54 1.99
CA SER A 126 6.53 24.58 3.00
C SER A 126 7.03 24.48 4.43
N ARG A 127 8.18 23.82 4.64
CA ARG A 127 8.95 23.93 5.89
C ARG A 127 9.41 25.36 6.12
N ARG A 128 9.82 26.08 5.07
CA ARG A 128 10.11 27.53 5.17
C ARG A 128 8.87 28.33 5.56
N LYS A 129 7.69 28.06 4.95
CA LYS A 129 6.42 28.73 5.31
C LYS A 129 5.98 28.46 6.76
N LEU A 130 6.15 27.23 7.24
CA LEU A 130 5.90 26.88 8.65
C LEU A 130 6.87 27.58 9.61
N LEU A 131 8.16 27.63 9.26
CA LEU A 131 9.18 28.31 10.06
C LEU A 131 8.98 29.83 10.07
N SER A 132 8.64 30.44 8.94
CA SER A 132 8.31 31.87 8.87
C SER A 132 7.07 32.18 9.69
N PHE A 133 6.04 31.33 9.65
CA PHE A 133 4.87 31.45 10.50
C PHE A 133 5.21 31.35 12.00
N ALA A 134 5.98 30.33 12.39
CA ALA A 134 6.41 30.15 13.79
C ALA A 134 7.26 31.34 14.28
N ARG A 135 8.08 31.92 13.39
CA ARG A 135 8.86 33.12 13.66
C ARG A 135 7.98 34.36 13.84
N MET A 136 7.07 34.65 12.89
CA MET A 136 6.09 35.75 12.99
C MET A 136 5.26 35.67 14.28
N ARG A 137 4.92 34.45 14.72
CA ARG A 137 4.25 34.18 16.00
C ARG A 137 5.10 34.58 17.21
N ARG A 138 6.38 34.19 17.23
CA ARG A 138 7.30 34.54 18.34
C ARG A 138 7.62 36.02 18.40
N GLU A 139 7.67 36.68 17.24
CA GLU A 139 7.98 38.10 17.12
C GLU A 139 6.75 39.00 17.35
N GLY A 140 5.55 38.44 17.56
CA GLY A 140 4.32 39.20 17.76
C GLY A 140 3.88 40.00 16.53
N SER A 141 4.50 39.75 15.37
CA SER A 141 4.30 40.52 14.14
C SER A 141 3.10 40.03 13.32
N MET A 142 2.46 38.92 13.72
CA MET A 142 1.28 38.37 13.06
C MET A 142 0.04 39.18 13.46
N SER A 143 -0.11 40.33 12.83
CA SER A 143 -1.03 41.38 13.27
C SER A 143 -2.48 41.21 12.78
N SER A 144 -2.80 40.21 11.95
CA SER A 144 -4.21 39.99 11.58
C SER A 144 -4.61 38.53 11.27
N PRO A 145 -5.85 38.13 11.62
CA PRO A 145 -6.46 36.84 11.20
C PRO A 145 -6.44 36.63 9.67
N THR A 146 -6.37 37.72 8.93
CA THR A 146 -6.27 37.78 7.47
C THR A 146 -4.95 37.22 6.93
N GLU A 147 -3.84 37.37 7.67
CA GLU A 147 -2.54 36.81 7.29
C GLU A 147 -2.53 35.29 7.44
N LEU A 148 -3.09 34.76 8.54
CA LEU A 148 -3.27 33.32 8.72
C LEU A 148 -4.17 32.73 7.63
N SER A 149 -5.24 33.43 7.24
CA SER A 149 -6.10 33.01 6.13
C SER A 149 -5.34 32.88 4.80
N LYS A 150 -4.47 33.85 4.47
CA LYS A 150 -3.63 33.83 3.26
C LYS A 150 -2.60 32.70 3.28
N LEU A 151 -1.97 32.46 4.44
CA LEU A 151 -1.01 31.36 4.61
C LEU A 151 -1.70 30.00 4.47
N VAL A 152 -2.84 29.80 5.12
CA VAL A 152 -3.64 28.55 5.02
C VAL A 152 -4.14 28.31 3.59
N ALA A 153 -4.52 29.37 2.87
CA ALA A 153 -4.96 29.26 1.48
C ALA A 153 -3.85 28.82 0.52
N SER A 154 -2.59 29.19 0.78
CA SER A 154 -1.44 28.97 -0.11
C SER A 154 -0.51 27.81 0.30
N ALA A 155 -0.61 27.32 1.54
CA ALA A 155 0.16 26.18 2.04
C ALA A 155 -0.39 24.83 1.51
N LEU A 156 0.41 23.76 1.57
CA LEU A 156 -0.10 22.41 1.30
C LEU A 156 -1.05 22.00 2.43
N ASP A 157 -1.92 21.03 2.15
CA ASP A 157 -3.00 20.66 3.08
C ASP A 157 -2.45 20.23 4.46
N LYS A 158 -1.29 19.55 4.49
CA LYS A 158 -0.64 19.10 5.72
C LYS A 158 -0.08 20.25 6.56
N GLU A 159 0.59 21.23 5.97
CA GLU A 159 1.11 22.35 6.78
C GLU A 159 0.00 23.27 7.22
N ALA A 160 -0.99 23.51 6.36
CA ALA A 160 -2.18 24.25 6.74
C ALA A 160 -2.87 23.61 7.96
N ALA A 161 -2.89 22.27 8.05
CA ALA A 161 -3.42 21.57 9.22
C ALA A 161 -2.57 21.85 10.47
N SER A 162 -1.24 21.70 10.37
CA SER A 162 -0.32 22.01 11.48
C SER A 162 -0.37 23.49 11.92
N MET A 163 -0.59 24.43 10.99
CA MET A 163 -0.79 25.84 11.30
C MET A 163 -2.08 26.06 12.10
N LEU A 164 -3.19 25.39 11.74
CA LEU A 164 -4.45 25.50 12.47
C LEU A 164 -4.40 24.83 13.86
N GLU A 165 -3.66 23.73 14.00
CA GLU A 165 -3.46 23.05 15.28
C GLU A 165 -2.70 23.92 16.28
N SER A 166 -1.63 24.58 15.79
CA SER A 166 -0.80 25.47 16.59
C SER A 166 -1.39 26.87 16.79
N ALA A 167 -2.47 27.21 16.08
CA ALA A 167 -3.10 28.52 16.21
C ALA A 167 -4.13 28.60 17.35
N PRO A 168 -4.29 29.75 18.04
CA PRO A 168 -5.42 29.99 18.91
C PRO A 168 -6.72 29.68 18.20
N MET A 169 -7.68 29.13 18.96
CA MET A 169 -8.94 28.65 18.40
C MET A 169 -9.70 29.76 17.64
N GLN A 170 -9.67 30.99 18.13
CA GLN A 170 -10.32 32.13 17.49
C GLN A 170 -9.69 32.48 16.13
N GLU A 171 -8.35 32.50 16.04
CA GLU A 171 -7.63 32.76 14.79
C GLU A 171 -7.87 31.65 13.77
N ALA A 172 -7.86 30.38 14.19
CA ALA A 172 -8.13 29.25 13.31
C ALA A 172 -9.54 29.32 12.69
N VAL A 173 -10.55 29.65 13.51
CA VAL A 173 -11.93 29.84 13.07
C VAL A 173 -12.05 31.03 12.11
N GLN A 174 -11.44 32.16 12.45
CA GLN A 174 -11.46 33.36 11.62
C GLN A 174 -10.72 33.15 10.29
N ALA A 175 -9.59 32.44 10.28
CA ALA A 175 -8.83 32.15 9.06
C ALA A 175 -9.65 31.33 8.05
N LEU A 176 -10.41 30.34 8.53
CA LEU A 176 -11.31 29.54 7.68
C LEU A 176 -12.54 30.34 7.21
N GLN A 177 -12.99 31.31 8.01
CA GLN A 177 -14.08 32.22 7.63
C GLN A 177 -13.66 33.29 6.63
N ALA A 178 -12.44 33.81 6.75
CA ALA A 178 -11.97 35.02 6.06
C ALA A 178 -11.56 34.85 4.59
N GLY A 179 -11.51 33.62 4.04
CA GLY A 179 -11.20 33.46 2.62
C GLY A 179 -10.83 32.08 2.10
N VAL A 180 -10.49 31.12 2.97
CA VAL A 180 -10.02 29.79 2.52
C VAL A 180 -11.16 29.01 1.86
N ALA A 181 -11.04 28.69 0.57
CA ALA A 181 -12.08 27.97 -0.20
C ALA A 181 -12.66 26.77 0.58
N VAL A 182 -13.96 26.50 0.43
CA VAL A 182 -14.66 25.44 1.22
C VAL A 182 -14.00 24.08 1.03
N ILE A 183 -13.62 23.72 -0.20
CA ILE A 183 -12.93 22.46 -0.51
C ILE A 183 -11.58 22.38 0.20
N LYS A 184 -10.79 23.46 0.14
CA LYS A 184 -9.50 23.56 0.84
C LYS A 184 -9.68 23.41 2.36
N SER A 185 -10.66 24.11 2.92
CA SER A 185 -11.01 24.03 4.35
C SER A 185 -11.33 22.60 4.77
N VAL A 186 -12.08 21.86 3.96
CA VAL A 186 -12.45 20.46 4.23
C VAL A 186 -11.23 19.52 4.14
N ASN A 187 -10.35 19.74 3.17
CA ASN A 187 -9.12 18.95 3.05
C ASN A 187 -8.19 19.16 4.24
N VAL A 188 -7.96 20.41 4.62
CA VAL A 188 -7.15 20.76 5.78
C VAL A 188 -7.77 20.19 7.06
N LEU A 189 -9.07 20.42 7.31
CA LEU A 189 -9.77 19.91 8.48
C LEU A 189 -9.80 18.38 8.56
N SER A 190 -9.71 17.66 7.43
CA SER A 190 -9.64 16.19 7.45
C SER A 190 -8.30 15.64 7.94
N LEU A 191 -7.26 16.48 7.99
CA LEU A 191 -5.91 16.13 8.47
C LEU A 191 -5.63 16.65 9.89
N VAL A 192 -6.47 17.55 10.40
CA VAL A 192 -6.40 18.06 11.78
C VAL A 192 -6.91 17.00 12.74
N ASP A 193 -6.31 16.92 13.93
CA ASP A 193 -6.79 16.10 15.03
C ASP A 193 -8.31 16.19 15.26
N ILE A 194 -8.94 15.06 15.58
CA ILE A 194 -10.41 14.93 15.61
C ILE A 194 -11.04 15.89 16.62
N ASP A 195 -10.46 16.04 17.81
CA ASP A 195 -11.01 16.88 18.86
C ASP A 195 -10.88 18.35 18.47
N ARG A 196 -9.70 18.74 17.98
CA ARG A 196 -9.42 20.09 17.52
C ARG A 196 -10.34 20.49 16.36
N ARG A 197 -10.50 19.60 15.37
CA ARG A 197 -11.40 19.77 14.23
C ARG A 197 -12.83 19.99 14.68
N ASN A 198 -13.33 19.15 15.59
CA ASN A 198 -14.70 19.25 16.08
C ASN A 198 -14.94 20.60 16.78
N MET A 199 -13.99 21.06 17.59
CA MET A 199 -14.08 22.38 18.23
C MET A 199 -14.09 23.53 17.22
N ILE A 200 -13.23 23.49 16.19
CA ILE A 200 -13.21 24.50 15.12
C ILE A 200 -14.56 24.52 14.40
N VAL A 201 -15.06 23.35 14.01
CA VAL A 201 -16.31 23.19 13.26
C VAL A 201 -17.54 23.62 14.08
N GLN A 202 -17.54 23.41 15.40
CA GLN A 202 -18.60 23.89 16.29
C GLN A 202 -18.63 25.42 16.37
N ARG A 203 -17.46 26.07 16.39
CA ARG A 203 -17.32 27.53 16.50
C ARG A 203 -17.52 28.26 15.18
N LEU A 204 -17.46 27.55 14.04
CA LEU A 204 -17.81 28.11 12.74
C LEU A 204 -19.32 28.41 12.67
N SER A 205 -19.65 29.64 12.32
CA SER A 205 -21.02 30.13 12.14
C SER A 205 -21.32 30.54 10.69
N GLY A 206 -22.61 30.66 10.36
CA GLY A 206 -23.08 31.16 9.07
C GLY A 206 -23.20 30.14 7.93
N PRO A 207 -23.51 30.59 6.70
CA PRO A 207 -23.73 29.72 5.55
C PRO A 207 -22.48 28.94 5.15
N ARG A 208 -21.29 29.55 5.30
CA ARG A 208 -20.01 28.89 5.02
C ARG A 208 -19.74 27.72 5.97
N ALA A 209 -20.06 27.85 7.25
CA ALA A 209 -19.94 26.77 8.22
C ALA A 209 -20.82 25.57 7.85
N ARG A 210 -22.04 25.82 7.35
CA ARG A 210 -22.92 24.77 6.85
C ARG A 210 -22.31 24.03 5.66
N ALA A 211 -21.77 24.76 4.68
CA ALA A 211 -21.10 24.17 3.53
C ALA A 211 -19.89 23.32 3.92
N ILE A 212 -19.03 23.82 4.82
CA ILE A 212 -17.87 23.08 5.34
C ILE A 212 -18.33 21.81 6.07
N ARG A 213 -19.34 21.89 6.94
CA ARG A 213 -19.90 20.72 7.65
C ARG A 213 -20.45 19.66 6.70
N GLN A 214 -21.26 20.08 5.72
CA GLN A 214 -21.84 19.17 4.74
C GLN A 214 -20.77 18.44 3.92
N ALA A 215 -19.80 19.18 3.39
CA ALA A 215 -18.71 18.63 2.61
C ALA A 215 -17.78 17.73 3.44
N LEU A 216 -17.48 18.11 4.68
CA LEU A 216 -16.69 17.29 5.60
C LEU A 216 -17.41 15.98 5.93
N ASN A 217 -18.70 16.03 6.24
CA ASN A 217 -19.50 14.83 6.51
C ASN A 217 -19.65 13.93 5.28
N GLN A 218 -19.71 14.50 4.06
CA GLN A 218 -19.71 13.73 2.82
C GLN A 218 -18.36 13.02 2.61
N LYS A 219 -17.25 13.73 2.84
CA LYS A 219 -15.89 13.17 2.72
C LYS A 219 -15.64 12.04 3.73
N LEU A 220 -16.01 12.25 4.99
CA LEU A 220 -15.86 11.23 6.04
C LEU A 220 -16.74 10.00 5.76
N ARG A 221 -17.98 10.18 5.30
CA ARG A 221 -18.85 9.07 4.87
C ARG A 221 -18.27 8.30 3.68
N SER A 222 -17.68 8.98 2.70
CA SER A 222 -17.02 8.32 1.56
C SER A 222 -15.82 7.46 1.98
N ILE A 223 -15.11 7.86 3.04
CA ILE A 223 -14.00 7.07 3.59
C ILE A 223 -14.55 5.87 4.36
N ALA A 224 -15.54 6.08 5.23
CA ALA A 224 -16.17 5.00 6.01
C ALA A 224 -16.85 3.96 5.11
N GLY A 225 -17.56 4.39 4.07
CA GLY A 225 -18.18 3.50 3.09
C GLY A 225 -17.17 2.69 2.27
N ARG A 226 -16.00 3.27 1.98
CA ARG A 226 -14.89 2.53 1.35
C ARG A 226 -14.29 1.48 2.29
N ILE A 227 -14.16 1.77 3.58
CA ILE A 227 -13.65 0.80 4.56
C ILE A 227 -14.66 -0.36 4.73
N GLY A 228 -15.97 -0.07 4.77
CA GLY A 228 -17.01 -1.10 4.89
C GLY A 228 -17.24 -1.95 3.63
N GLN A 229 -16.72 -1.54 2.46
CA GLN A 229 -16.80 -2.31 1.21
C GLN A 229 -15.56 -3.21 0.98
N VAL A 230 -14.49 -3.00 1.76
CA VAL A 230 -13.27 -3.84 1.75
C VAL A 230 -13.37 -4.99 2.76
N GLY A 231 -14.35 -4.94 3.67
CA GLY A 231 -14.65 -5.99 4.65
C GLY A 231 -15.53 -7.11 4.10
#